data_AF-A0A2P2KCN4-F1
#
_entry.id   AF-A0A2P2KCN4-F1
#
_cell.length_a   1.000
_cell.length_b   1.000
_cell.length_c   1.000
_cell.angle_alpha   90.00
_cell.angle_beta   90.00
_cell.angle_gamma   90.00
#
_symmetry.space_group_name_H-M   'P 1'
#
loop_
_entity.id
_entity.type
_entity.pdbx_description
1 polymer ?
#
loop_
_entity_poly.entity_id
_entity_poly.type
_entity_poly.pdbx_seq_one_letter_code
_entity_poly.pdbx_strand_id
1 'polypeptide(L)'
;MNPQFSDYTVGQFKYLLGVKQSPKKELRGVPVRSHPKSLKLPKEFDARTAWSQCSTIGRILDQGHCGSCWAFGAVESLSDRFCIHFGMVSYHVIQLDQVVQDECKILFYCRISLCLSMIS
;
A
#
# COMPACT_ATOMS: atom_id res chain seq x y z
N MET A 1 -12.63 -14.87 -18.65
CA MET A 1 -11.64 -13.77 -18.65
C MET A 1 -12.32 -12.54 -18.07
N ASN A 2 -11.64 -11.69 -17.27
CA ASN A 2 -12.28 -10.51 -16.67
C ASN A 2 -12.68 -9.51 -17.79
N PRO A 3 -13.97 -9.13 -17.91
CA PRO A 3 -14.43 -8.19 -18.94
C PRO A 3 -13.70 -6.84 -18.92
N GLN A 4 -13.22 -6.39 -17.76
CA GLN A 4 -12.48 -5.13 -17.62
C GLN A 4 -11.21 -5.08 -18.49
N PHE A 5 -10.60 -6.23 -18.75
CA PHE A 5 -9.34 -6.34 -19.48
C PHE A 5 -9.49 -7.10 -20.81
N SER A 6 -10.73 -7.36 -21.27
CA SER A 6 -10.96 -8.15 -22.50
C SER A 6 -10.35 -7.50 -23.74
N ASP A 7 -10.31 -6.16 -23.74
CA ASP A 7 -9.91 -5.37 -24.91
C ASP A 7 -8.50 -4.77 -24.76
N TYR A 8 -7.76 -5.21 -23.74
CA TYR A 8 -6.41 -4.72 -23.47
C TYR A 8 -5.37 -5.43 -24.34
N THR A 9 -4.52 -4.66 -25.01
CA THR A 9 -3.24 -5.18 -25.51
C THR A 9 -2.30 -5.50 -24.35
N VAL A 10 -1.32 -6.37 -24.59
CA VAL A 10 -0.25 -6.65 -23.61
C VAL A 10 0.48 -5.37 -23.20
N GLY A 11 0.65 -4.41 -24.12
CA GLY A 11 1.26 -3.11 -23.82
C GLY A 11 0.44 -2.26 -22.84
N GLN A 12 -0.87 -2.16 -23.07
CA GLN A 12 -1.79 -1.46 -22.16
C GLN A 12 -1.85 -2.13 -20.79
N PHE A 13 -1.87 -3.46 -20.75
CA PHE A 13 -1.86 -4.20 -19.48
C PHE A 13 -0.57 -3.96 -18.70
N LYS A 14 0.59 -3.94 -19.37
CA LYS A 14 1.88 -3.62 -18.75
C LYS A 14 1.93 -2.21 -18.19
N TYR A 15 1.20 -1.25 -18.76
CA TYR A 15 1.16 0.12 -18.25
C TYR A 15 0.55 0.20 -16.84
N LEU A 16 -0.33 -0.73 -16.48
CA LEU A 16 -0.88 -0.85 -15.12
C LEU A 16 0.16 -1.36 -14.10
N LEU A 17 1.22 -2.04 -14.55
CA LEU A 17 2.25 -2.66 -13.71
C LEU A 17 3.44 -1.72 -13.47
N GLY A 18 3.21 -0.58 -12.83
CA GLY A 18 4.22 0.48 -12.74
C GLY A 18 5.26 0.37 -11.62
N VAL A 19 5.31 -0.74 -10.88
CA VAL A 19 6.35 -0.96 -9.87
C VAL A 19 7.73 -1.11 -10.52
N LYS A 20 8.72 -0.39 -9.99
CA LYS A 20 10.13 -0.52 -10.38
C LYS A 20 10.92 -1.14 -9.24
N GLN A 21 11.93 -1.95 -9.57
CA GLN A 21 12.80 -2.55 -8.56
C GLN A 21 13.54 -1.46 -7.77
N SER A 22 13.47 -1.54 -6.45
CA SER A 22 14.19 -0.63 -5.57
C SER A 22 15.70 -0.90 -5.62
N PRO A 23 16.55 0.13 -5.79
CA PRO A 23 18.00 -0.05 -5.69
C PRO A 23 18.41 -0.52 -4.29
N LYS A 24 19.30 -1.51 -4.19
CA LYS A 24 19.77 -2.05 -2.89
C LYS A 24 20.30 -0.98 -1.92
N LYS A 25 20.85 0.11 -2.46
CA LYS A 25 21.37 1.24 -1.68
C LYS A 25 20.31 1.97 -0.85
N GLU A 26 19.05 1.96 -1.30
CA GLU A 26 17.91 2.63 -0.64
C GLU A 26 17.39 1.83 0.56
N LEU A 27 17.71 0.54 0.63
CA LEU A 27 17.33 -0.33 1.76
C LEU A 27 18.32 -0.24 2.93
N ARG A 28 19.43 0.49 2.76
CA ARG A 28 20.44 0.63 3.81
C ARG A 28 19.90 1.53 4.92
N GLY A 29 19.85 1.00 6.14
CA GLY A 29 19.38 1.73 7.32
C GLY A 29 17.93 1.45 7.72
N VAL A 30 17.20 0.61 6.97
CA VAL A 30 15.88 0.12 7.41
C VAL A 30 16.09 -0.94 8.51
N PRO A 31 15.54 -0.75 9.72
CA PRO A 31 15.68 -1.72 10.80
C PRO A 31 14.94 -3.01 10.47
N VAL A 32 15.66 -4.14 10.52
CA VAL A 32 15.06 -5.47 10.40
C VAL A 32 14.56 -5.91 11.77
N ARG A 33 13.24 -6.06 11.92
CA ARG A 33 12.64 -6.68 13.11
C ARG A 33 12.62 -8.19 12.90
N SER A 34 13.19 -8.94 13.85
CA SER A 34 13.19 -10.41 13.85
C SER A 34 12.39 -10.93 15.04
N HIS A 35 11.71 -12.06 14.85
CA HIS A 35 10.92 -12.73 15.87
C HIS A 35 11.44 -14.15 16.07
N PRO A 36 11.33 -14.72 17.28
CA PRO A 36 11.79 -16.07 17.55
C PRO A 36 11.01 -17.10 16.73
N LYS A 37 11.69 -18.11 16.21
CA LYS A 37 11.06 -19.20 15.43
C LYS A 37 10.04 -20.03 16.23
N SER A 38 10.11 -19.96 17.56
CA SER A 38 9.16 -20.61 18.47
C SER A 38 7.83 -19.86 18.60
N LEU A 39 7.70 -18.67 18.01
CA LEU A 39 6.45 -17.92 17.99
C LEU A 39 5.37 -18.72 17.24
N LYS A 40 4.32 -19.10 17.95
CA LYS A 40 3.18 -19.83 17.37
C LYS A 40 2.28 -18.85 16.60
N LEU A 41 2.42 -18.83 15.28
CA LEU A 41 1.54 -18.07 14.40
C LEU A 41 0.24 -18.86 14.14
N PRO A 42 -0.89 -18.17 13.93
CA PRO A 42 -2.13 -18.84 13.54
C PRO A 42 -1.97 -19.50 12.17
N LYS A 43 -2.68 -20.61 11.95
CA LYS A 43 -2.69 -21.33 10.67
C LYS A 43 -3.30 -20.47 9.55
N GLU A 44 -4.26 -19.62 9.90
CA GLU A 44 -4.98 -18.73 9.00
C GLU A 44 -5.09 -17.34 9.65
N PHE A 45 -4.92 -16.28 8.87
CA PHE A 45 -5.00 -14.91 9.35
C PHE A 45 -5.61 -14.02 8.28
N ASP A 46 -6.62 -13.23 8.66
CA ASP A 46 -7.22 -12.20 7.82
C ASP A 46 -7.21 -10.88 8.61
N ALA A 47 -6.52 -9.87 8.08
CA ALA A 47 -6.43 -8.56 8.73
C ALA A 47 -7.80 -7.89 8.89
N ARG A 48 -8.74 -8.15 7.97
CA ARG A 48 -10.10 -7.57 8.01
C ARG A 48 -10.91 -8.13 9.16
N THR A 49 -10.64 -9.36 9.58
CA THR A 49 -11.30 -9.97 10.74
C THR A 49 -10.58 -9.62 12.04
N ALA A 50 -9.24 -9.54 12.02
CA ALA A 50 -8.42 -9.17 13.17
C ALA A 50 -8.63 -7.71 13.63
N TRP A 51 -8.88 -6.80 12.68
CA TRP A 51 -9.14 -5.38 12.95
C TRP A 51 -10.44 -4.94 12.26
N SER A 52 -11.56 -5.57 12.63
CA SER A 52 -12.87 -5.35 12.01
C SER A 52 -13.41 -3.92 12.15
N GLN A 53 -12.93 -3.15 13.13
CA GLN A 53 -13.23 -1.72 13.27
C GLN A 53 -12.58 -0.86 12.18
N CYS A 54 -11.55 -1.38 11.50
CA CYS A 54 -10.81 -0.68 10.47
C CYS A 54 -11.35 -1.01 9.08
N SER A 55 -12.37 -0.25 8.66
CA SER A 55 -12.98 -0.40 7.33
C SER A 55 -12.04 -0.12 6.16
N THR A 56 -10.89 0.50 6.39
CA THR A 56 -9.86 0.76 5.37
C THR A 56 -9.22 -0.53 4.84
N ILE A 57 -9.04 -1.55 5.69
CA ILE A 57 -8.30 -2.78 5.35
C ILE A 57 -9.03 -3.59 4.26
N GLY A 58 -10.36 -3.53 4.25
CA GLY A 58 -11.20 -4.21 3.26
C GLY A 58 -11.52 -3.36 2.03
N ARG A 59 -11.10 -2.10 1.99
CA ARG A 59 -11.43 -1.18 0.91
C ARG A 59 -10.50 -1.42 -0.26
N ILE A 60 -11.08 -1.72 -1.43
CA ILE A 60 -10.33 -1.90 -2.67
C ILE A 60 -10.37 -0.58 -3.45
N LEU A 61 -9.19 -0.05 -3.77
CA LEU A 61 -9.04 1.16 -4.56
C LEU A 61 -8.76 0.84 -6.04
N ASP A 62 -9.13 1.77 -6.92
CA ASP A 62 -8.85 1.68 -8.36
C ASP A 62 -7.72 2.64 -8.74
N GLN A 63 -6.61 2.09 -9.22
CA GLN A 63 -5.48 2.87 -9.73
C GLN A 63 -5.77 3.53 -11.10
N GLY A 64 -6.90 3.18 -11.72
CA GLY A 64 -7.31 3.65 -13.03
C GLY A 64 -6.39 3.16 -14.13
N HIS A 65 -6.12 4.04 -15.09
CA HIS A 65 -5.23 3.73 -16.22
C HIS A 65 -3.76 4.07 -15.96
N CYS A 66 -3.35 4.37 -14.72
CA CYS A 66 -1.97 4.73 -14.38
C CYS A 66 -1.21 3.52 -13.80
N GLY A 67 0.10 3.42 -14.02
CA GLY A 67 0.98 2.47 -13.33
C GLY A 67 1.28 2.85 -11.88
N SER A 68 0.29 3.29 -11.12
CA SER A 68 0.44 3.86 -9.77
C SER A 68 0.29 2.84 -8.64
N CYS A 69 0.27 1.54 -8.95
CA CYS A 69 0.12 0.44 -7.97
C CYS A 69 1.10 0.54 -6.79
N TRP A 70 2.32 1.05 -7.01
CA TRP A 70 3.33 1.24 -5.96
C TRP A 70 2.92 2.30 -4.93
N ALA A 71 2.19 3.34 -5.37
CA ALA A 71 1.71 4.41 -4.51
C ALA A 71 0.41 4.01 -3.81
N PHE A 72 -0.51 3.37 -4.53
CA PHE A 72 -1.76 2.84 -3.99
C PHE A 72 -1.49 1.84 -2.86
N GLY A 73 -0.64 0.82 -3.10
CA GLY A 73 -0.31 -0.15 -2.05
C GLY A 73 0.36 0.48 -0.82
N ALA A 74 1.09 1.59 -0.99
CA ALA A 74 1.70 2.32 0.12
C ALA A 74 0.65 3.11 0.93
N VAL A 75 -0.26 3.82 0.27
CA VAL A 75 -1.31 4.62 0.94
C VAL A 75 -2.37 3.73 1.58
N GLU A 76 -2.76 2.63 0.95
CA GLU A 76 -3.66 1.61 1.55
C GLU A 76 -3.05 1.06 2.85
N SER A 77 -1.79 0.59 2.79
CA SER A 77 -1.08 0.07 3.97
C SER A 77 -0.91 1.12 5.08
N LEU A 78 -0.69 2.39 4.70
CA LEU A 78 -0.53 3.48 5.66
C LEU A 78 -1.86 3.78 6.36
N SER A 79 -2.94 3.88 5.59
CA SER A 79 -4.31 4.09 6.10
C SER A 79 -4.68 3.02 7.13
N ASP A 80 -4.40 1.76 6.81
CA ASP A 80 -4.65 0.63 7.69
C ASP A 80 -3.86 0.73 8.99
N ARG A 81 -2.58 1.08 8.91
CA ARG A 81 -1.73 1.24 10.10
C ARG A 81 -2.19 2.39 10.98
N PHE A 82 -2.64 3.49 10.40
CA PHE A 82 -3.21 4.60 11.18
C PHE A 82 -4.47 4.15 11.94
N CYS A 83 -5.35 3.39 11.29
CA CYS A 83 -6.51 2.85 11.98
C CYS A 83 -6.14 1.85 13.08
N ILE A 84 -5.23 0.90 12.79
CA ILE A 84 -4.80 -0.13 13.75
C ILE A 84 -4.17 0.49 14.99
N HIS A 85 -3.36 1.53 14.83
CA HIS A 85 -2.60 2.11 15.93
C HIS A 85 -3.32 3.25 16.65
N PHE A 86 -4.06 4.10 15.92
CA PHE A 86 -4.68 5.31 16.47
C PHE A 86 -6.22 5.29 16.44
N GLY A 87 -6.85 4.26 15.87
CA GLY A 87 -8.31 4.20 15.71
C GLY A 87 -8.87 5.22 14.71
N MET A 88 -8.03 5.79 13.84
CA MET A 88 -8.43 6.81 12.88
C MET A 88 -9.15 6.17 11.67
N VAL A 89 -10.41 6.53 11.44
CA VAL A 89 -11.22 5.95 10.35
C VAL A 89 -11.35 6.95 9.18
N SER A 90 -10.78 6.55 8.04
CA SER A 90 -11.02 6.95 6.63
C SER A 90 -10.98 8.43 6.22
N TYR A 91 -11.67 9.37 6.87
CA TYR A 91 -11.86 10.72 6.29
C TYR A 91 -10.57 11.55 6.13
N HIS A 92 -9.54 11.28 6.95
CA HIS A 92 -8.29 12.04 6.92
C HIS A 92 -7.20 11.47 5.98
N VAL A 93 -7.28 10.17 5.63
CA VAL A 93 -6.20 9.52 4.84
C VAL A 93 -6.54 9.47 3.34
N ILE A 94 -7.83 9.51 2.99
CA ILE A 94 -8.33 9.55 1.59
C ILE A 94 -7.72 10.69 0.76
N GLN A 95 -7.27 11.77 1.42
CA GLN A 95 -6.67 12.91 0.72
C GLN A 95 -5.33 12.56 0.04
N LEU A 96 -4.65 11.49 0.48
CA LEU A 96 -3.45 11.00 -0.20
C LEU A 96 -3.79 10.31 -1.53
N ASP A 97 -4.95 9.66 -1.66
CA ASP A 97 -5.36 8.97 -2.89
C ASP A 97 -5.64 9.95 -4.03
N GLN A 98 -6.28 11.09 -3.74
CA GLN A 98 -6.53 12.15 -4.73
C GLN A 98 -5.24 12.72 -5.31
N VAL A 99 -4.22 12.94 -4.46
CA VAL A 99 -2.92 13.47 -4.91
C VAL A 99 -2.22 12.49 -5.86
N VAL A 100 -2.42 11.17 -5.70
CA VAL A 100 -1.83 10.14 -6.57
C VAL A 100 -2.52 10.08 -7.93
N GLN A 101 -3.85 10.26 -7.98
CA GLN A 101 -4.63 10.19 -9.21
C GLN A 101 -4.45 11.43 -10.10
N ASP A 102 -4.36 12.62 -9.52
CA ASP A 102 -4.45 13.87 -10.30
C ASP A 102 -3.21 14.14 -11.18
N GLU A 103 -2.06 13.54 -10.90
CA GLU A 103 -0.82 13.91 -11.59
C GLU A 103 -0.17 12.81 -12.44
N CYS A 104 -0.39 11.50 -12.18
CA CYS A 104 0.50 10.41 -12.65
C CYS A 104 2.02 10.75 -12.54
N LYS A 105 2.37 11.77 -11.74
CA LYS A 105 3.66 12.44 -11.60
C LYS A 105 3.84 12.81 -10.14
N ILE A 106 3.71 11.84 -9.24
CA ILE A 106 4.27 12.03 -7.91
C ILE A 106 5.77 11.74 -7.99
N LEU A 107 6.53 12.83 -7.98
CA LEU A 107 7.91 12.90 -7.50
C LEU A 107 7.99 12.23 -6.13
N PHE A 108 8.84 11.20 -6.03
CA PHE A 108 9.65 10.67 -4.91
C PHE A 108 9.70 11.39 -3.53
N TYR A 109 8.61 11.97 -3.02
CA TYR A 109 8.61 12.76 -1.79
C TYR A 109 7.78 12.22 -0.63
N CYS A 110 7.35 10.96 -0.70
CA CYS A 110 7.21 10.21 0.55
C CYS A 110 8.60 9.63 0.89
N ARG A 111 9.44 10.42 1.58
CA ARG A 111 10.64 9.87 2.22
C ARG A 111 10.15 8.74 3.14
N ILE A 112 10.43 7.49 2.75
CA ILE A 112 10.20 6.27 3.54
C ILE A 112 10.66 6.43 5.01
N SER A 113 11.67 7.29 5.24
CA SER A 113 12.16 7.66 6.58
C SER A 113 11.12 8.26 7.53
N LEU A 114 10.14 9.04 7.05
CA LEU A 114 9.13 9.67 7.93
C LEU A 114 8.05 8.68 8.39
N CYS A 115 7.76 7.65 7.59
CA CYS A 115 6.86 6.56 8.01
C CYS A 115 7.52 5.65 9.06
N LEU A 116 8.83 5.40 8.96
CA LEU A 116 9.55 4.52 9.90
C LEU A 116 9.63 5.08 11.32
N SER A 117 9.64 6.39 11.51
CA SER A 117 9.60 7.03 12.83
C SER A 117 8.22 7.01 13.50
N MET A 118 7.15 6.68 12.78
CA MET A 118 5.79 6.56 13.33
C MET A 118 5.38 5.11 13.61
N ILE A 119 6.28 4.13 13.38
CA ILE A 119 6.04 2.68 13.53
C ILE A 119 6.85 2.08 14.71
N SER A 120 7.57 2.91 15.46
CA SER A 120 8.19 2.53 16.74
C SER A 120 7.31 2.90 17.92
#